data_AF-A0A7X2NLJ5-F1
#
_entry.id   AF-A0A7X2NLJ5-F1
#
_cell.length_a   1.000
_cell.length_b   1.000
_cell.length_c   1.000
_cell.angle_alpha   90.00
_cell.angle_beta   90.00
_cell.angle_gamma   90.00
#
_symmetry.space_group_name_H-M   'P 1'
#
loop_
_entity.id
_entity.type
_entity.pdbx_description
1 polymer ?
#
loop_
_entity_poly.entity_id
_entity_poly.type
_entity_poly.pdbx_seq_one_letter_code
_entity_poly.pdbx_strand_id
1 'polypeptide(L)'
;MITRVSERRTEGKAEAQAKEHDWIQAGPVLLRDDERIDDLQRNHYGIIQRKGAFCFGMDAVLLSGFSVVKEGERVLDLGTGTGIIPILLTAKTEGKHFTGLEIQEESADMARRSVAYNHLENKIEIVTGDIKEASRLFALASFDVVTSNPPYMNDAHGLKNPSDGKAIARHEVLCTLEDVIREGTKVMRPGGRFYMVHRPRRLIEIIQTMKANGLEPKRMKLVHPYADREANMVLIEAVRGGGALLKVEAPVIVFNEQGEYSEEIRTTYGY
;
A
#
# COMPACT_ATOMS: atom_id res chain seq x y z
N MET A 1 25.99 18.91 59.76
CA MET A 1 24.86 18.00 59.49
C MET A 1 24.60 18.05 57.99
N ILE A 2 24.72 16.89 57.35
CA ILE A 2 25.00 16.73 55.91
C ILE A 2 23.74 16.89 55.06
N THR A 3 24.00 17.43 53.87
CA THR A 3 23.22 17.87 52.72
C THR A 3 22.17 16.88 52.18
N ARG A 4 21.05 17.44 51.68
CA ARG A 4 20.03 16.78 50.84
C ARG A 4 20.65 16.13 49.59
N VAL A 5 20.22 14.91 49.26
CA VAL A 5 20.30 14.37 47.90
C VAL A 5 18.90 13.89 47.50
N SER A 6 18.43 14.43 46.38
CA SER A 6 17.18 14.12 45.70
C SER A 6 17.22 12.71 45.10
N GLU A 7 16.29 11.85 45.49
CA GLU A 7 16.01 10.61 44.77
C GLU A 7 15.31 10.95 43.45
N ARG A 8 16.05 10.76 42.35
CA ARG A 8 15.47 10.73 41.01
C ARG A 8 14.63 9.47 40.90
N ARG A 9 13.33 9.62 40.70
CA ARG A 9 12.47 8.57 40.16
C ARG A 9 12.98 8.24 38.76
N THR A 10 13.57 7.06 38.61
CA THR A 10 13.83 6.44 37.31
C THR A 10 12.48 6.01 36.73
N GLU A 11 12.02 6.76 35.73
CA GLU A 11 10.92 6.33 34.85
C GLU A 11 11.40 5.11 34.06
N GLY A 12 10.83 3.95 34.35
CA GLY A 12 11.04 2.73 33.59
C GLY A 12 10.45 2.90 32.19
N LYS A 13 11.32 2.96 31.17
CA LYS A 13 10.92 2.74 29.79
C LYS A 13 10.49 1.28 29.68
N ALA A 14 9.22 1.05 29.33
CA ALA A 14 8.77 -0.26 28.87
C ALA A 14 9.41 -0.52 27.51
N GLU A 15 10.55 -1.23 27.49
CA GLU A 15 11.05 -1.88 26.28
C GLU A 15 10.01 -2.92 25.85
N ALA A 16 9.46 -2.78 24.65
CA ALA A 16 8.70 -3.84 24.04
C ALA A 16 9.66 -5.02 23.84
N GLN A 17 9.51 -6.07 24.63
CA GLN A 17 10.27 -7.32 24.43
C GLN A 17 10.02 -7.79 23.01
N ALA A 18 11.08 -7.86 22.20
CA ALA A 18 11.04 -8.53 20.91
C ALA A 18 10.61 -9.97 21.18
N LYS A 19 9.45 -10.36 20.64
CA LYS A 19 8.97 -11.73 20.75
C LYS A 19 9.99 -12.61 20.01
N GLU A 20 10.54 -13.62 20.66
CA GLU A 20 11.37 -14.61 19.97
C GLU A 20 10.48 -15.42 19.03
N HIS A 21 10.96 -15.65 17.80
CA HIS A 21 10.25 -16.43 16.79
C HIS A 21 11.10 -17.61 16.34
N ASP A 22 10.45 -18.76 16.20
CA ASP A 22 11.02 -19.88 15.48
C ASP A 22 10.93 -19.64 13.96
N TRP A 23 11.91 -20.16 13.22
CA TRP A 23 12.01 -20.00 11.78
C TRP A 23 11.92 -21.35 11.07
N ILE A 24 11.07 -21.43 10.04
CA ILE A 24 10.77 -22.63 9.28
C ILE A 24 11.19 -22.39 7.82
N GLN A 25 11.96 -23.32 7.24
CA GLN A 25 12.33 -23.26 5.83
C GLN A 25 11.11 -23.47 4.93
N ALA A 26 10.86 -22.54 3.99
CA ALA A 26 9.82 -22.62 2.98
C ALA A 26 10.39 -22.24 1.61
N GLY A 27 10.77 -23.25 0.82
CA GLY A 27 11.45 -23.00 -0.47
C GLY A 27 12.76 -22.24 -0.27
N PRO A 28 12.99 -21.11 -0.98
CA PRO A 28 14.23 -20.34 -0.86
C PRO A 28 14.27 -19.38 0.34
N VAL A 29 13.22 -19.31 1.16
CA VAL A 29 13.12 -18.34 2.28
C VAL A 29 12.80 -19.00 3.62
N LEU A 30 12.97 -18.23 4.68
CA LEU A 30 12.54 -18.60 6.04
C LEU A 30 11.22 -17.89 6.37
N LEU A 31 10.29 -18.62 7.00
CA LEU A 31 9.05 -18.09 7.56
C LEU A 31 9.14 -18.11 9.08
N ARG A 32 8.55 -17.12 9.74
CA ARG A 32 8.30 -17.20 11.18
C ARG A 32 7.17 -18.18 11.44
N ASP A 33 7.14 -18.73 12.64
CA ASP A 33 6.08 -19.60 13.15
C ASP A 33 4.67 -19.00 13.03
N ASP A 34 4.56 -17.68 13.10
CA ASP A 34 3.32 -16.93 12.93
C ASP A 34 3.07 -16.40 11.50
N GLU A 35 3.83 -16.86 10.50
CA GLU A 35 3.65 -16.49 9.09
C GLU A 35 3.14 -17.67 8.24
N ARG A 36 2.61 -17.34 7.07
CA ARG A 36 2.20 -18.28 6.02
C ARG A 36 2.48 -17.67 4.64
N ILE A 37 2.49 -18.51 3.61
CA ILE A 37 2.52 -18.07 2.21
C ILE A 37 1.13 -18.26 1.62
N ASP A 38 0.57 -17.19 1.09
CA ASP A 38 -0.68 -17.22 0.34
C ASP A 38 -0.38 -17.20 -1.16
N ASP A 39 -1.00 -18.11 -1.92
CA ASP A 39 -0.92 -18.15 -3.38
C ASP A 39 -1.72 -17.00 -3.98
N LEU A 40 -1.07 -16.22 -4.86
CA LEU A 40 -1.68 -15.10 -5.57
C LEU A 40 -2.50 -15.52 -6.80
N GLN A 41 -2.55 -16.82 -7.11
CA GLN A 41 -3.23 -17.42 -8.26
C GLN A 41 -2.81 -16.82 -9.61
N ARG A 42 -1.63 -16.21 -9.64
CA ARG A 42 -1.04 -15.54 -10.80
C ARG A 42 0.44 -15.85 -10.84
N ASN A 43 0.90 -16.40 -11.97
CA ASN A 43 2.30 -16.76 -12.23
C ASN A 43 2.93 -17.65 -11.14
N HIS A 44 2.11 -18.39 -10.38
CA HIS A 44 2.52 -19.16 -9.20
C HIS A 44 3.25 -18.34 -8.13
N TYR A 45 2.98 -17.03 -8.08
CA TYR A 45 3.56 -16.17 -7.06
C TYR A 45 2.89 -16.38 -5.72
N GLY A 46 3.71 -16.34 -4.66
CA GLY A 46 3.26 -16.36 -3.28
C GLY A 46 3.58 -15.06 -2.56
N ILE A 47 2.82 -14.76 -1.51
CA ILE A 47 3.10 -13.64 -0.61
C ILE A 47 3.12 -14.10 0.83
N ILE A 48 4.14 -13.66 1.56
CA ILE A 48 4.30 -13.96 2.98
C ILE A 48 3.41 -13.02 3.78
N GLN A 49 2.60 -13.60 4.65
CA GLN A 49 1.69 -12.86 5.52
C GLN A 49 1.67 -13.43 6.91
N ARG A 50 1.54 -12.53 7.90
CA ARG A 50 1.34 -12.93 9.29
C ARG A 50 -0.07 -13.48 9.50
N LYS A 51 -0.18 -14.57 10.27
CA LYS A 51 -1.44 -15.17 10.72
C LYS A 51 -2.16 -14.18 11.65
N GLY A 52 -3.43 -13.90 11.37
CA GLY A 52 -4.26 -13.01 12.20
C GLY A 52 -3.96 -11.51 12.07
N ALA A 53 -2.96 -11.11 11.27
CA ALA A 53 -2.78 -9.71 10.87
C ALA A 53 -3.64 -9.37 9.65
N PHE A 54 -3.79 -8.08 9.35
CA PHE A 54 -4.46 -7.63 8.14
C PHE A 54 -3.77 -8.23 6.91
N CYS A 55 -4.54 -8.96 6.10
CA CYS A 55 -4.07 -9.56 4.86
C CYS A 55 -4.38 -8.63 3.68
N PHE A 56 -3.62 -8.72 2.57
CA PHE A 56 -3.93 -7.91 1.39
C PHE A 56 -5.38 -8.15 0.96
N GLY A 57 -6.09 -7.05 0.72
CA GLY A 57 -7.48 -7.09 0.33
C GLY A 57 -7.65 -7.10 -1.18
N MET A 58 -8.93 -7.09 -1.58
CA MET A 58 -9.33 -6.87 -2.96
C MET A 58 -8.86 -5.51 -3.49
N ASP A 59 -8.68 -4.52 -2.62
CA ASP A 59 -8.18 -3.19 -2.96
C ASP A 59 -6.82 -3.21 -3.66
N ALA A 60 -5.84 -3.99 -3.18
CA ALA A 60 -4.55 -4.16 -3.83
C ALA A 60 -4.65 -4.82 -5.22
N VAL A 61 -5.54 -5.81 -5.35
CA VAL A 61 -5.80 -6.50 -6.62
C VAL A 61 -6.45 -5.57 -7.62
N LEU A 62 -7.43 -4.78 -7.19
CA LEU A 62 -8.13 -3.79 -8.00
C LEU A 62 -7.21 -2.64 -8.39
N LEU A 63 -6.40 -2.11 -7.47
CA LEU A 63 -5.43 -1.06 -7.76
C LEU A 63 -4.39 -1.52 -8.78
N SER A 64 -3.82 -2.72 -8.61
CA SER A 64 -2.86 -3.26 -9.58
C SER A 64 -3.50 -3.53 -10.94
N GLY A 65 -4.77 -3.94 -11.01
CA GLY A 65 -5.49 -4.10 -12.27
C GLY A 65 -5.95 -2.79 -12.92
N PHE A 66 -6.17 -1.74 -12.12
CA PHE A 66 -6.49 -0.40 -12.62
C PHE A 66 -5.26 0.35 -13.11
N SER A 67 -4.08 0.09 -12.53
CA SER A 67 -2.84 0.80 -12.84
C SER A 67 -2.30 0.42 -14.22
N VAL A 68 -1.87 1.41 -14.99
CA VAL A 68 -1.21 1.20 -16.29
C VAL A 68 0.27 1.51 -16.16
N VAL A 69 1.10 0.46 -16.28
CA VAL A 69 2.56 0.52 -16.34
C VAL A 69 2.99 0.06 -17.73
N LYS A 70 3.72 0.91 -18.45
CA LYS A 70 4.22 0.62 -19.80
C LYS A 70 5.58 -0.07 -19.72
N GLU A 71 5.97 -0.71 -20.80
CA GLU A 71 7.30 -1.29 -20.95
C GLU A 71 8.39 -0.25 -20.66
N GLY A 72 9.38 -0.64 -19.87
CA GLY A 72 10.53 0.22 -19.55
C GLY A 72 10.31 1.21 -18.40
N GLU A 73 9.09 1.34 -17.89
CA GLU A 73 8.75 2.31 -16.83
C GLU A 73 9.16 1.86 -15.43
N ARG A 74 9.45 2.83 -14.57
CA ARG A 74 9.78 2.63 -13.15
C ARG A 74 8.60 2.98 -12.25
N VAL A 75 8.31 2.11 -11.29
CA VAL A 75 7.17 2.23 -10.39
C VAL A 75 7.63 2.38 -8.94
N LEU A 76 6.97 3.26 -8.19
CA LEU A 76 7.07 3.32 -6.73
C LEU A 76 5.71 3.02 -6.10
N ASP A 77 5.67 2.07 -5.17
CA ASP A 77 4.51 1.78 -4.34
C ASP A 77 4.72 2.36 -2.93
N LEU A 78 3.90 3.35 -2.56
CA LEU A 78 3.97 4.04 -1.28
C LEU A 78 3.09 3.34 -0.25
N GLY A 79 3.72 2.82 0.81
CA GLY A 79 3.05 2.03 1.83
C GLY A 79 2.81 0.60 1.33
N THR A 80 3.88 -0.07 0.92
CA THR A 80 3.78 -1.35 0.20
C THR A 80 3.32 -2.52 1.07
N GLY A 81 3.37 -2.37 2.40
CA GLY A 81 3.03 -3.44 3.33
C GLY A 81 3.91 -4.66 3.09
N THR A 82 3.28 -5.80 2.80
CA THR A 82 3.99 -7.06 2.47
C THR A 82 4.41 -7.17 1.00
N GLY A 83 4.38 -6.08 0.23
CA GLY A 83 4.90 -6.04 -1.15
C GLY A 83 3.92 -6.52 -2.23
N ILE A 84 2.62 -6.59 -1.91
CA ILE A 84 1.60 -7.18 -2.81
C ILE A 84 1.48 -6.44 -4.15
N ILE A 85 1.44 -5.11 -4.15
CA ILE A 85 1.23 -4.33 -5.38
C ILE A 85 2.44 -4.47 -6.33
N PRO A 86 3.71 -4.29 -5.90
CA PRO A 86 4.87 -4.54 -6.76
C PRO A 86 4.89 -5.94 -7.37
N ILE A 87 4.56 -6.98 -6.60
CA ILE A 87 4.52 -8.37 -7.09
C ILE A 87 3.41 -8.52 -8.14
N LEU A 88 2.19 -8.03 -7.86
CA LEU A 88 1.07 -8.11 -8.81
C LEU A 88 1.31 -7.29 -10.07
N LEU A 89 1.95 -6.12 -9.98
CA LEU A 89 2.28 -5.32 -11.15
C LEU A 89 3.37 -5.98 -11.99
N THR A 90 4.37 -6.59 -11.36
CA THR A 90 5.40 -7.39 -12.06
C THR A 90 4.78 -8.58 -12.78
N ALA A 91 3.74 -9.20 -12.20
CA ALA A 91 3.02 -10.31 -12.82
C ALA A 91 2.20 -9.89 -14.06
N LYS A 92 1.82 -8.61 -14.16
CA LYS A 92 0.85 -8.10 -15.13
C LYS A 92 1.47 -7.19 -16.21
N THR A 93 2.70 -6.73 -16.01
CA THR A 93 3.27 -5.64 -16.80
C THR A 93 4.75 -5.85 -17.09
N GLU A 94 5.23 -5.23 -18.16
CA GLU A 94 6.65 -5.21 -18.54
C GLU A 94 7.39 -3.98 -17.98
N GLY A 95 6.96 -3.50 -16.81
CA GLY A 95 7.67 -2.46 -16.08
C GLY A 95 9.13 -2.86 -15.85
N LYS A 96 10.03 -1.88 -15.96
CA LYS A 96 11.48 -2.11 -15.85
C LYS A 96 11.88 -2.44 -14.42
N HIS A 97 11.32 -1.72 -13.46
CA HIS A 97 11.67 -1.86 -12.05
C HIS A 97 10.54 -1.35 -11.15
N PHE A 98 10.35 -2.01 -10.02
CA PHE A 98 9.32 -1.69 -9.03
C PHE A 98 9.99 -1.50 -7.67
N THR A 99 9.71 -0.38 -7.03
CA THR A 99 10.19 -0.11 -5.68
C THR A 99 9.01 -0.08 -4.72
N GLY A 100 9.08 -0.80 -3.61
CA GLY A 100 8.12 -0.70 -2.51
C GLY A 100 8.73 0.04 -1.34
N LEU A 101 8.04 1.07 -0.84
CA LEU A 101 8.42 1.81 0.37
C LEU A 101 7.49 1.42 1.53
N GLU A 102 8.07 0.96 2.64
CA GLU A 102 7.32 0.59 3.84
C GLU A 102 8.04 1.11 5.09
N ILE A 103 7.29 1.67 6.05
CA ILE A 103 7.88 2.24 7.27
C ILE A 103 8.17 1.18 8.34
N GLN A 104 7.37 0.11 8.37
CA GLN A 104 7.49 -0.94 9.36
C GLN A 104 8.48 -2.00 8.89
N GLU A 105 9.64 -2.07 9.56
CA GLU A 105 10.69 -3.04 9.21
C GLU A 105 10.17 -4.49 9.16
N GLU A 106 9.28 -4.88 10.07
CA GLU A 106 8.68 -6.22 10.07
C GLU A 106 7.87 -6.51 8.79
N SER A 107 7.14 -5.51 8.27
CA SER A 107 6.39 -5.65 7.01
C SER A 107 7.32 -5.57 5.79
N ALA A 108 8.31 -4.68 5.83
CA ALA A 108 9.33 -4.56 4.79
C ALA A 108 10.16 -5.85 4.66
N ASP A 109 10.52 -6.49 5.77
CA ASP A 109 11.19 -7.79 5.78
C ASP A 109 10.32 -8.89 5.16
N MET A 110 9.05 -9.01 5.54
CA MET A 110 8.09 -9.91 4.89
C MET A 110 7.99 -9.65 3.39
N ALA A 111 7.98 -8.38 2.97
CA ALA A 111 7.96 -8.01 1.56
C ALA A 111 9.24 -8.45 0.83
N ARG A 112 10.43 -8.22 1.41
CA ARG A 112 11.70 -8.69 0.82
C ARG A 112 11.74 -10.21 0.67
N ARG A 113 11.31 -10.93 1.70
CA ARG A 113 11.23 -12.40 1.64
C ARG A 113 10.17 -12.86 0.64
N SER A 114 9.06 -12.15 0.49
CA SER A 114 8.08 -12.44 -0.57
C SER A 114 8.67 -12.22 -1.97
N VAL A 115 9.45 -11.15 -2.17
CA VAL A 115 10.16 -10.92 -3.44
C VAL A 115 11.15 -12.05 -3.72
N ALA A 116 11.93 -12.48 -2.73
CA ALA A 116 12.89 -13.58 -2.86
C ALA A 116 12.22 -14.94 -3.11
N TYR A 117 11.09 -15.20 -2.45
CA TYR A 117 10.28 -16.40 -2.68
C TYR A 117 9.86 -16.53 -4.16
N ASN A 118 9.59 -15.40 -4.81
CA ASN A 118 9.17 -15.35 -6.22
C ASN A 118 10.33 -15.17 -7.22
N HIS A 119 11.58 -15.11 -6.75
CA HIS A 119 12.76 -14.82 -7.58
C HIS A 119 12.67 -13.48 -8.35
N LEU A 120 12.11 -12.45 -7.69
CA LEU A 120 11.86 -11.14 -8.29
C LEU A 120 12.85 -10.06 -7.86
N GLU A 121 13.96 -10.41 -7.21
CA GLU A 121 14.94 -9.48 -6.64
C GLU A 121 15.57 -8.55 -7.69
N ASN A 122 15.66 -9.01 -8.95
CA ASN A 122 16.18 -8.20 -10.05
C ASN A 122 15.16 -7.17 -10.58
N LYS A 123 13.86 -7.34 -10.28
CA LYS A 123 12.77 -6.46 -10.72
C LYS A 123 12.18 -5.63 -9.58
N ILE A 124 12.21 -6.11 -8.34
CA ILE A 124 11.55 -5.48 -7.20
C ILE A 124 12.58 -5.18 -6.10
N GLU A 125 12.62 -3.92 -5.66
CA GLU A 125 13.38 -3.47 -4.49
C GLU A 125 12.44 -3.03 -3.37
N ILE A 126 12.71 -3.44 -2.13
CA ILE A 126 11.94 -3.00 -0.94
C ILE A 126 12.82 -2.15 -0.03
N VAL A 127 12.42 -0.90 0.14
CA VAL A 127 13.10 0.10 0.97
C VAL A 127 12.30 0.30 2.26
N THR A 128 12.98 0.19 3.41
CA THR A 128 12.39 0.61 4.68
C THR A 128 12.55 2.12 4.83
N GLY A 129 11.46 2.84 5.03
CA GLY A 129 11.51 4.29 5.24
C GLY A 129 10.14 4.94 5.37
N ASP A 130 10.14 6.18 5.84
CA ASP A 130 8.92 6.97 5.96
C ASP A 130 8.54 7.60 4.60
N ILE A 131 7.28 7.44 4.18
CA ILE A 131 6.72 8.08 2.98
C ILE A 131 6.96 9.60 3.00
N LYS A 132 6.93 10.23 4.18
CA LYS A 132 7.18 11.66 4.38
C LYS A 132 8.57 12.10 3.94
N GLU A 133 9.50 11.15 3.84
CA GLU A 133 10.87 11.34 3.41
C GLU A 133 11.15 10.74 2.02
N ALA A 134 10.14 10.29 1.27
CA ALA A 134 10.37 9.64 -0.03
C ALA A 134 11.17 10.52 -1.00
N SER A 135 10.95 11.85 -1.02
CA SER A 135 11.75 12.76 -1.86
C SER A 135 13.21 12.97 -1.40
N ARG A 136 13.57 12.50 -0.21
CA ARG A 136 14.96 12.42 0.28
C ARG A 136 15.58 11.05 0.00
N LEU A 137 14.79 9.99 0.14
CA LEU A 137 15.21 8.61 -0.08
C LEU A 137 15.44 8.30 -1.57
N PHE A 138 14.63 8.92 -2.45
CA PHE A 138 14.69 8.72 -3.88
C PHE A 138 15.03 10.00 -4.63
N ALA A 139 15.66 9.86 -5.79
CA ALA A 139 15.88 10.98 -6.69
C ALA A 139 14.53 11.61 -7.11
N LEU A 140 14.49 12.94 -7.15
CA LEU A 140 13.30 13.65 -7.64
C LEU A 140 13.02 13.29 -9.10
N ALA A 141 11.74 13.23 -9.47
CA ALA A 141 11.30 12.93 -10.83
C ALA A 141 11.91 11.64 -11.45
N SER A 142 12.14 10.60 -10.63
CA SER A 142 12.79 9.35 -11.03
C SER A 142 11.83 8.20 -11.34
N PHE A 143 10.55 8.34 -11.00
CA PHE A 143 9.50 7.34 -11.26
C PHE A 143 8.51 7.80 -12.34
N ASP A 144 8.05 6.86 -13.17
CA ASP A 144 7.01 7.06 -14.18
C ASP A 144 5.61 6.89 -13.61
N VAL A 145 5.49 5.98 -12.63
CA VAL A 145 4.25 5.59 -11.99
C VAL A 145 4.44 5.55 -10.49
N VAL A 146 3.47 6.09 -9.77
CA VAL A 146 3.36 5.92 -8.32
C VAL A 146 2.03 5.26 -7.99
N THR A 147 2.04 4.24 -7.14
CA THR A 147 0.85 3.60 -6.58
C THR A 147 0.77 3.82 -5.09
N SER A 148 -0.43 3.87 -4.53
CA SER A 148 -0.63 3.84 -3.08
C SER A 148 -1.99 3.26 -2.72
N ASN A 149 -1.98 2.33 -1.77
CA ASN A 149 -3.16 1.81 -1.09
C ASN A 149 -3.06 2.15 0.40
N PRO A 150 -3.32 3.43 0.78
CA PRO A 150 -3.15 3.84 2.16
C PRO A 150 -4.18 3.17 3.07
N PRO A 151 -3.82 2.88 4.32
CA PRO A 151 -4.73 2.35 5.33
C PRO A 151 -5.94 3.26 5.52
N TYR A 152 -7.14 2.69 5.53
CA TYR A 152 -8.39 3.43 5.66
C TYR A 152 -8.73 3.76 7.12
N MET A 153 -7.83 4.39 7.88
CA MET A 153 -8.17 4.76 9.26
C MET A 153 -8.94 6.09 9.31
N ASN A 154 -10.06 6.09 10.04
CA ASN A 154 -10.88 7.27 10.29
C ASN A 154 -10.26 8.09 11.44
N ASP A 155 -10.07 9.40 11.23
CA ASP A 155 -9.82 10.35 12.34
C ASP A 155 -11.07 10.65 13.20
N ALA A 156 -12.14 9.84 13.10
CA ALA A 156 -13.38 10.10 13.82
C ALA A 156 -14.13 8.82 14.24
N HIS A 157 -14.26 8.65 15.56
CA HIS A 157 -15.32 7.91 16.27
C HIS A 157 -15.47 6.39 16.06
N GLY A 158 -14.48 5.59 16.45
CA GLY A 158 -14.66 4.15 16.71
C GLY A 158 -13.94 3.72 17.98
N LEU A 159 -14.60 2.92 18.84
CA LEU A 159 -14.00 2.30 20.03
C LEU A 159 -12.74 1.53 19.62
N LYS A 160 -11.58 2.05 20.02
CA LYS A 160 -10.28 1.44 19.75
C LYS A 160 -10.14 0.17 20.61
N ASN A 161 -10.04 -0.99 19.96
CA ASN A 161 -9.69 -2.23 20.65
C ASN A 161 -8.29 -2.07 21.27
N PRO A 162 -8.09 -2.24 22.60
CA PRO A 162 -6.82 -1.92 23.25
C PRO A 162 -5.64 -2.81 22.85
N SER A 163 -5.90 -3.98 22.25
CA SER A 163 -4.92 -5.03 21.94
C SER A 163 -4.37 -4.98 20.52
N ASP A 164 -5.07 -4.35 19.57
CA ASP A 164 -4.70 -4.37 18.16
C ASP A 164 -3.91 -3.11 17.80
N GLY A 165 -2.58 -3.19 17.81
CA GLY A 165 -1.75 -2.23 17.08
C GLY A 165 -1.74 -0.80 17.61
N LYS A 166 -1.68 -0.57 18.92
CA LYS A 166 -1.53 0.80 19.49
C LYS A 166 -0.31 1.57 18.97
N ALA A 167 0.72 0.89 18.46
CA ALA A 167 1.89 1.50 17.81
C ALA A 167 1.67 1.70 16.29
N ILE A 168 1.13 0.69 15.60
CA ILE A 168 0.81 0.68 14.15
C ILE A 168 -0.18 1.81 13.82
N ALA A 169 -1.29 1.85 14.57
CA ALA A 169 -2.31 2.89 14.47
C ALA A 169 -1.83 4.25 14.99
N ARG A 170 -0.64 4.39 15.59
CA ARG A 170 -0.06 5.69 15.96
C ARG A 170 0.88 6.22 14.89
N HIS A 171 1.57 5.35 14.14
CA HIS A 171 2.48 5.75 13.06
C HIS A 171 1.73 5.96 11.73
N GLU A 172 0.72 5.14 11.41
CA GLU A 172 -0.20 5.44 10.28
C GLU A 172 -1.00 6.73 10.52
N VAL A 173 -1.34 7.04 11.77
CA VAL A 173 -1.98 8.32 12.17
C VAL A 173 -1.09 9.56 11.93
N LEU A 174 0.20 9.39 11.62
CA LEU A 174 1.12 10.51 11.33
C LEU A 174 1.41 10.73 9.84
N CYS A 175 1.00 9.80 8.96
CA CYS A 175 1.13 9.95 7.52
C CYS A 175 -0.22 10.39 6.95
N THR A 176 -0.31 11.65 6.53
CA THR A 176 -1.55 12.22 6.02
C THR A 176 -1.72 11.92 4.52
N LEU A 177 -2.95 12.05 4.00
CA LEU A 177 -3.21 11.98 2.56
C LEU A 177 -2.38 13.03 1.78
N GLU A 178 -2.19 14.21 2.38
CA GLU A 178 -1.31 15.26 1.86
C GLU A 178 0.14 14.79 1.77
N ASP A 179 0.68 14.11 2.78
CA ASP A 179 2.05 13.60 2.75
C ASP A 179 2.25 12.58 1.62
N VAL A 180 1.31 11.63 1.45
CA VAL A 180 1.35 10.62 0.39
C VAL A 180 1.35 11.27 -0.99
N ILE A 181 0.40 12.19 -1.24
CA ILE A 181 0.23 12.85 -2.52
C ILE A 181 1.41 13.79 -2.82
N ARG A 182 1.85 14.58 -1.83
CA ARG A 182 2.98 15.52 -1.97
C ARG A 182 4.28 14.78 -2.30
N GLU A 183 4.64 13.79 -1.50
CA GLU A 183 5.90 13.07 -1.66
C GLU A 183 5.90 12.18 -2.92
N GLY A 184 4.77 11.51 -3.21
CA GLY A 184 4.60 10.78 -4.47
C GLY A 184 4.67 11.68 -5.71
N THR A 185 4.14 12.90 -5.64
CA THR A 185 4.28 13.87 -6.74
C THR A 185 5.73 14.29 -6.96
N LYS A 186 6.49 14.56 -5.90
CA LYS A 186 7.88 15.04 -6.00
C LYS A 186 8.79 14.03 -6.68
N VAL A 187 8.67 12.75 -6.34
CA VAL A 187 9.49 11.66 -6.89
C VAL A 187 9.05 11.21 -8.28
N MET A 188 7.82 11.54 -8.68
CA MET A 188 7.28 11.17 -10.00
C MET A 188 7.62 12.21 -11.07
N ARG A 189 8.02 11.81 -12.28
CA ARG A 189 8.36 12.78 -13.35
C ARG A 189 7.13 13.59 -13.83
N PRO A 190 7.33 14.76 -14.46
CA PRO A 190 6.26 15.44 -15.21
C PRO A 190 5.61 14.50 -16.22
N GLY A 191 4.28 14.50 -16.28
CA GLY A 191 3.49 13.55 -17.09
C GLY A 191 3.42 12.12 -16.54
N GLY A 192 4.07 11.82 -15.41
CA GLY A 192 3.91 10.56 -14.71
C GLY A 192 2.51 10.40 -14.11
N ARG A 193 2.12 9.16 -13.79
CA ARG A 193 0.77 8.81 -13.30
C ARG A 193 0.80 8.33 -11.86
N PHE A 194 -0.07 8.91 -11.04
CA PHE A 194 -0.33 8.50 -9.67
C PHE A 194 -1.64 7.69 -9.64
N TYR A 195 -1.62 6.50 -9.05
CA TYR A 195 -2.79 5.67 -8.84
C TYR A 195 -3.06 5.46 -7.36
N MET A 196 -4.31 5.62 -6.96
CA MET A 196 -4.76 5.40 -5.58
C MET A 196 -6.04 4.58 -5.56
N VAL A 197 -6.17 3.72 -4.55
CA VAL A 197 -7.46 3.20 -4.12
C VAL A 197 -7.82 3.84 -2.77
N HIS A 198 -9.04 4.35 -2.64
CA HIS A 198 -9.51 4.95 -1.40
C HIS A 198 -11.02 4.75 -1.17
N ARG A 199 -11.53 5.17 -0.02
CA ARG A 199 -12.97 5.29 0.29
C ARG A 199 -13.62 6.51 -0.39
N PRO A 200 -14.80 6.37 -1.04
CA PRO A 200 -15.50 7.47 -1.70
C PRO A 200 -15.83 8.67 -0.80
N ARG A 201 -16.04 8.45 0.51
CA ARG A 201 -16.30 9.53 1.47
C ARG A 201 -15.18 10.58 1.58
N ARG A 202 -13.94 10.25 1.17
CA ARG A 202 -12.80 11.17 1.12
C ARG A 202 -12.53 11.73 -0.27
N LEU A 203 -13.38 11.45 -1.26
CA LEU A 203 -13.13 11.81 -2.66
C LEU A 203 -12.90 13.32 -2.87
N ILE A 204 -13.66 14.17 -2.17
CA ILE A 204 -13.48 15.63 -2.23
C ILE A 204 -12.07 16.02 -1.76
N GLU A 205 -11.66 15.51 -0.60
CA GLU A 205 -10.33 15.75 -0.03
C GLU A 205 -9.23 15.24 -0.97
N ILE A 206 -9.37 14.03 -1.51
CA ILE A 206 -8.41 13.43 -2.46
C ILE A 206 -8.23 14.32 -3.69
N ILE A 207 -9.32 14.74 -4.32
CA ILE A 207 -9.26 15.59 -5.52
C ILE A 207 -8.63 16.94 -5.18
N GLN A 208 -9.02 17.56 -4.07
CA GLN A 208 -8.46 18.86 -3.65
C GLN A 208 -6.96 18.76 -3.38
N THR A 209 -6.52 17.74 -2.65
CA THR A 209 -5.11 17.49 -2.32
C THR A 209 -4.29 17.17 -3.56
N MET A 210 -4.80 16.35 -4.49
CA MET A 210 -4.15 16.09 -5.78
C MET A 210 -3.91 17.41 -6.53
N LYS A 211 -4.96 18.24 -6.68
CA LYS A 211 -4.87 19.51 -7.40
C LYS A 211 -3.92 20.49 -6.73
N ALA A 212 -3.94 20.59 -5.40
CA ALA A 212 -3.02 21.44 -4.64
C ALA A 212 -1.55 21.07 -4.85
N ASN A 213 -1.27 19.80 -5.15
CA ASN A 213 0.07 19.29 -5.40
C ASN A 213 0.42 19.18 -6.89
N GLY A 214 -0.42 19.67 -7.81
CA GLY A 214 -0.13 19.63 -9.26
C GLY A 214 -0.34 18.26 -9.91
N LEU A 215 -1.14 17.40 -9.28
CA LEU A 215 -1.71 16.21 -9.88
C LEU A 215 -3.13 16.52 -10.35
N GLU A 216 -3.40 16.31 -11.65
CA GLU A 216 -4.74 16.48 -12.18
C GLU A 216 -5.42 15.11 -12.31
N PRO A 217 -6.53 14.86 -11.62
CA PRO A 217 -7.31 13.63 -11.79
C PRO A 217 -7.72 13.43 -13.25
N LYS A 218 -7.49 12.22 -13.77
CA LYS A 218 -7.71 11.85 -15.17
C LYS A 218 -8.71 10.74 -15.37
N ARG A 219 -8.67 9.74 -14.52
CA ARG A 219 -9.51 8.55 -14.65
C ARG A 219 -9.96 8.09 -13.28
N MET A 220 -11.22 7.72 -13.16
CA MET A 220 -11.78 7.24 -11.91
C MET A 220 -12.73 6.08 -12.16
N LYS A 221 -12.71 5.09 -11.26
CA LYS A 221 -13.66 3.97 -11.27
C LYS A 221 -14.20 3.77 -9.85
N LEU A 222 -15.52 3.74 -9.71
CA LEU A 222 -16.16 3.39 -8.45
C LEU A 222 -16.25 1.87 -8.32
N VAL A 223 -16.13 1.36 -7.10
CA VAL A 223 -16.25 -0.07 -6.81
C VAL A 223 -17.40 -0.29 -5.87
N HIS A 224 -18.35 -1.10 -6.32
CA HIS A 224 -19.57 -1.44 -5.61
C HIS A 224 -19.51 -2.91 -5.19
N PRO A 225 -19.82 -3.26 -3.93
CA PRO A 225 -19.90 -4.66 -3.52
C PRO A 225 -20.89 -5.46 -4.35
N TYR A 226 -22.06 -4.88 -4.63
CA TYR A 226 -23.12 -5.42 -5.47
C TYR A 226 -23.69 -4.27 -6.30
N ALA A 227 -24.34 -4.58 -7.43
CA ALA A 227 -24.87 -3.57 -8.36
C ALA A 227 -25.89 -2.61 -7.72
N ASP A 228 -26.60 -3.06 -6.70
CA ASP A 228 -27.63 -2.33 -5.96
C ASP A 228 -27.11 -1.62 -4.69
N ARG A 229 -25.80 -1.70 -4.40
CA ARG A 229 -25.21 -1.11 -3.19
C ARG A 229 -24.34 0.10 -3.51
N GLU A 230 -24.15 0.96 -2.51
CA GLU A 230 -23.26 2.12 -2.61
C GLU A 230 -21.80 1.70 -2.85
N ALA A 231 -21.05 2.57 -3.55
CA ALA A 231 -19.63 2.38 -3.74
C ALA A 231 -18.90 2.42 -2.38
N ASN A 232 -18.05 1.42 -2.13
CA ASN A 232 -17.23 1.38 -0.93
C ASN A 232 -15.74 1.65 -1.20
N MET A 233 -15.33 1.66 -2.47
CA MET A 233 -13.99 2.09 -2.91
C MET A 233 -14.08 2.97 -4.16
N VAL A 234 -13.05 3.78 -4.35
CA VAL A 234 -12.78 4.57 -5.55
C VAL A 234 -11.34 4.32 -5.97
N LEU A 235 -11.16 3.95 -7.23
CA LEU A 235 -9.87 3.88 -7.91
C LEU A 235 -9.69 5.19 -8.67
N ILE A 236 -8.57 5.86 -8.51
CA ILE A 236 -8.31 7.16 -9.14
C ILE A 236 -6.89 7.23 -9.69
N GLU A 237 -6.79 7.70 -10.92
CA GLU A 237 -5.55 8.03 -11.63
C GLU A 237 -5.46 9.56 -11.74
N ALA A 238 -4.29 10.11 -11.44
CA ALA A 238 -3.97 11.50 -11.67
C ALA A 238 -2.62 11.65 -12.39
N VAL A 239 -2.46 12.74 -13.14
CA VAL A 239 -1.24 12.99 -13.94
C VAL A 239 -0.54 14.27 -13.45
N ARG A 240 0.77 14.19 -13.22
CA ARG A 240 1.58 15.36 -12.82
C ARG A 240 1.66 16.37 -13.93
N GLY A 241 1.15 17.57 -13.69
CA GLY A 241 1.10 18.66 -14.68
C GLY A 241 0.12 18.42 -15.83
N GLY A 242 -0.87 17.54 -15.66
CA GLY A 242 -1.92 17.32 -16.66
C GLY A 242 -2.94 18.47 -16.71
N GLY A 243 -3.58 18.66 -17.87
CA GLY A 243 -4.72 19.60 -18.01
C GLY A 243 -6.05 19.04 -17.51
N ALA A 244 -7.07 19.88 -17.29
CA ALA A 244 -8.36 19.42 -16.76
C ALA A 244 -9.09 18.45 -17.72
N LEU A 245 -9.32 17.22 -17.27
CA LEU A 245 -10.21 16.23 -17.90
C LEU A 245 -10.33 15.02 -16.97
N LEU A 246 -11.52 14.74 -16.45
CA LEU A 246 -11.78 13.54 -15.66
C LEU A 246 -12.72 12.60 -16.42
N LYS A 247 -12.25 11.39 -16.74
CA LYS A 247 -13.06 10.28 -17.23
C LYS A 247 -13.54 9.43 -16.06
N VAL A 248 -14.85 9.35 -15.87
CA VAL A 248 -15.46 8.39 -14.94
C VAL A 248 -15.79 7.13 -15.74
N GLU A 249 -15.15 6.01 -15.40
CA GLU A 249 -15.36 4.73 -16.06
C GLU A 249 -16.57 4.00 -15.48
N ALA A 250 -17.09 3.01 -16.22
CA ALA A 250 -18.10 2.10 -15.71
C ALA A 250 -17.61 1.47 -14.39
N PRO A 251 -18.47 1.35 -13.36
CA PRO A 251 -18.03 0.87 -12.05
C PRO A 251 -17.58 -0.60 -12.10
N VAL A 252 -16.75 -0.99 -11.14
CA VAL A 252 -16.53 -2.41 -10.83
C VAL A 252 -17.67 -2.88 -9.93
N ILE A 253 -18.32 -3.97 -10.30
CA ILE A 253 -19.24 -4.70 -9.42
C ILE A 253 -18.51 -5.94 -8.90
N VAL A 254 -18.35 -6.07 -7.58
CA VAL A 254 -17.53 -7.14 -7.00
C VAL A 254 -18.24 -8.50 -7.03
N PHE A 255 -19.49 -8.55 -6.55
CA PHE A 255 -20.26 -9.78 -6.45
C PHE A 255 -21.50 -9.73 -7.34
N ASN A 256 -21.88 -10.88 -7.91
CA ASN A 256 -23.16 -11.07 -8.57
C ASN A 256 -24.29 -11.29 -7.54
N GLU A 257 -25.53 -11.45 -8.02
CA GLU A 257 -26.70 -11.66 -7.16
C GLU A 257 -26.63 -12.97 -6.33
N GLN A 258 -25.82 -13.94 -6.76
CA GLN A 258 -25.60 -15.22 -6.07
C GLN A 258 -24.51 -15.13 -4.99
N GLY A 259 -23.88 -13.96 -4.82
CA GLY A 259 -22.79 -13.75 -3.84
C GLY A 259 -21.44 -14.27 -4.32
N GLU A 260 -21.31 -14.62 -5.60
CA GLU A 260 -20.03 -15.02 -6.19
C GLU A 260 -19.32 -13.82 -6.83
N TYR A 261 -18.00 -13.93 -7.03
CA TYR A 261 -17.26 -12.90 -7.75
C TYR A 261 -17.83 -12.68 -9.16
N SER A 262 -17.99 -11.41 -9.55
CA SER A 262 -18.47 -11.08 -10.89
C SER A 262 -17.50 -11.57 -11.97
N GLU A 263 -18.00 -11.69 -13.20
CA GLU A 263 -17.17 -12.06 -14.35
C GLU A 263 -16.00 -11.09 -14.55
N GLU A 264 -16.22 -9.79 -14.33
CA GLU A 264 -15.16 -8.79 -14.40
C GLU A 264 -14.06 -9.04 -13.36
N ILE A 265 -14.41 -9.35 -12.11
CA ILE A 265 -13.44 -9.69 -11.07
C ILE A 265 -12.61 -10.92 -11.48
N ARG A 266 -13.28 -11.97 -11.96
CA ARG A 266 -12.61 -13.23 -12.34
C ARG A 266 -11.68 -13.04 -13.54
N THR A 267 -12.16 -12.38 -14.60
CA THR A 267 -11.44 -12.24 -15.87
C THR A 267 -10.38 -11.13 -15.88
N THR A 268 -10.71 -9.96 -15.34
CA THR A 268 -9.83 -8.77 -15.40
C THR A 268 -8.86 -8.76 -14.21
N TYR A 269 -9.37 -9.10 -13.02
CA TYR A 269 -8.62 -9.01 -11.76
C TYR A 269 -8.04 -10.34 -11.29
N GLY A 270 -8.46 -11.47 -11.89
CA GLY A 270 -7.80 -12.79 -11.81
C GLY A 270 -8.08 -13.50 -10.49
N TYR A 271 -9.36 -13.82 -10.27
CA TYR A 271 -9.92 -14.55 -9.13
C TYR A 271 -10.76 -15.74 -9.61
#